data_AF-A0A954XTR6-F1
#
_entry.id   AF-A0A954XTR6-F1
#
_cell.length_a   1.000
_cell.length_b   1.000
_cell.length_c   1.000
_cell.angle_alpha   90.00
_cell.angle_beta   90.00
_cell.angle_gamma   90.00
#
_symmetry.space_group_name_H-M   'P 1'
#
loop_
_entity.id
_entity.type
_entity.pdbx_description
1 polymer ?
#
loop_
_entity_poly.entity_id
_entity_poly.type
_entity_poly.pdbx_seq_one_letter_code
_entity_poly.pdbx_strand_id
1 'polypeptide(L)'
;MHLAALSAIHEDLLPAIHHIENALKAKSDELMPVIKTGRTHLQDATPIRLGQEFLGYAGQFELGRRRLRGAIEELREIALGGTAVGTGINTHPEFSKRVCELLSEWNDFEIAESPHHFQAQGTIDSVVATSGALKTIAVSVTKVANDIRWLGSGPRAGLGEIELPAVQPGSSIMP
;
A
#
# COMPACT_ATOMS: atom_id res chain seq x y z
N MET A 1 0.99 -15.40 12.43
CA MET A 1 0.88 -13.93 12.30
C MET A 1 1.70 -13.43 11.13
N HIS A 2 3.03 -13.52 11.18
CA HIS A 2 3.94 -13.03 10.13
C HIS A 2 3.62 -13.60 8.74
N LEU A 3 3.53 -14.93 8.61
CA LEU A 3 3.18 -15.61 7.36
C LEU A 3 1.87 -15.11 6.73
N ALA A 4 0.81 -14.98 7.54
CA ALA A 4 -0.48 -14.51 7.04
C ALA A 4 -0.41 -13.04 6.56
N ALA A 5 0.31 -12.18 7.30
CA ALA A 5 0.51 -10.79 6.91
C ALA A 5 1.37 -10.67 5.63
N LEU A 6 2.45 -11.44 5.54
CA LEU A 6 3.30 -11.51 4.34
C LEU A 6 2.51 -11.97 3.12
N SER A 7 1.75 -13.07 3.25
CA SER A 7 0.96 -13.61 2.14
C SER A 7 -0.05 -12.59 1.65
N ALA A 8 -0.81 -11.96 2.56
CA ALA A 8 -1.77 -10.91 2.18
C ALA A 8 -1.10 -9.68 1.55
N ILE A 9 0.10 -9.30 1.99
CA ILE A 9 0.84 -8.21 1.37
C ILE A 9 1.34 -8.62 -0.02
N HIS A 10 1.91 -9.82 -0.15
CA HIS A 10 2.55 -10.31 -1.37
C HIS A 10 1.54 -10.62 -2.48
N GLU A 11 0.46 -11.33 -2.14
CA GLU A 11 -0.52 -11.85 -3.10
C GLU A 11 -1.60 -10.81 -3.46
N ASP A 12 -2.02 -10.00 -2.49
CA ASP A 12 -3.15 -9.08 -2.70
C ASP A 12 -2.69 -7.61 -2.79
N LEU A 13 -2.08 -7.10 -1.72
CA LEU A 13 -1.92 -5.65 -1.55
C LEU A 13 -0.84 -5.08 -2.48
N LEU A 14 0.31 -5.73 -2.58
CA LEU A 14 1.43 -5.26 -3.39
C LEU A 14 1.06 -5.23 -4.90
N PRO A 15 0.40 -6.26 -5.47
CA PRO A 15 -0.15 -6.21 -6.82
C PRO A 15 -1.20 -5.11 -7.00
N ALA A 16 -2.13 -4.94 -6.04
CA ALA A 16 -3.15 -3.91 -6.11
C ALA A 16 -2.55 -2.49 -6.13
N ILE A 17 -1.54 -2.22 -5.29
CA ILE A 17 -0.81 -0.95 -5.27
C ILE A 17 -0.07 -0.72 -6.59
N HIS A 18 0.57 -1.75 -7.15
CA HIS A 18 1.24 -1.64 -8.44
C HIS A 18 0.24 -1.39 -9.58
N HIS A 19 -0.93 -2.02 -9.55
CA HIS A 19 -1.99 -1.81 -10.53
C HIS A 19 -2.47 -0.35 -10.54
N ILE A 20 -2.83 0.22 -9.37
CA ILE A 20 -3.28 1.61 -9.29
C ILE A 20 -2.17 2.61 -9.60
N GLU A 21 -0.92 2.33 -9.21
CA GLU A 21 0.26 3.12 -9.60
C GLU A 21 0.34 3.26 -11.12
N ASN A 22 0.25 2.13 -11.85
CA ASN A 22 0.34 2.12 -13.30
C ASN A 22 -0.87 2.76 -13.98
N ALA A 23 -2.08 2.55 -13.47
CA ALA A 23 -3.29 3.19 -13.98
C ALA A 23 -3.21 4.73 -13.86
N LEU A 24 -2.70 5.24 -12.73
CA LEU A 24 -2.50 6.67 -12.52
C LEU A 24 -1.39 7.24 -13.40
N LYS A 25 -0.30 6.49 -13.64
CA LYS A 25 0.74 6.89 -14.60
C LYS A 25 0.18 7.01 -16.02
N ALA A 26 -0.57 6.01 -16.47
CA ALA A 26 -1.20 6.05 -17.78
C ALA A 26 -2.16 7.25 -17.92
N LYS A 27 -2.96 7.53 -16.89
CA LYS A 27 -3.83 8.74 -16.88
C LYS A 27 -3.04 10.04 -16.80
N SER A 28 -1.92 10.07 -16.09
CA SER A 28 -1.01 11.23 -16.12
C SER A 28 -0.55 11.54 -17.54
N ASP A 29 -0.13 10.52 -18.30
CA ASP A 29 0.34 10.70 -19.67
C ASP A 29 -0.76 11.20 -20.61
N GLU A 30 -1.97 10.61 -20.50
CA GLU A 30 -3.16 11.04 -21.25
C GLU A 30 -3.54 12.50 -20.96
N LEU A 31 -3.45 12.93 -19.70
CA LEU A 31 -3.89 14.24 -19.22
C LEU A 31 -2.77 15.29 -19.22
N MET A 32 -1.55 14.94 -19.61
CA MET A 32 -0.41 15.86 -19.66
C MET A 32 -0.64 17.10 -20.55
N PRO A 33 -1.33 17.01 -21.70
CA PRO A 33 -1.63 18.18 -22.52
C PRO A 33 -2.61 19.18 -21.88
N VAL A 34 -3.42 18.74 -20.91
CA VAL A 34 -4.52 19.54 -20.34
C VAL A 34 -3.99 20.52 -19.29
N ILE A 35 -4.15 21.82 -19.52
CA ILE A 35 -3.81 22.88 -18.57
C ILE A 35 -5.05 23.21 -17.74
N LYS A 36 -4.88 23.35 -16.42
CA LYS A 36 -5.92 23.75 -15.47
C LYS A 36 -5.39 24.74 -14.42
N THR A 37 -6.29 25.39 -13.70
CA THR A 37 -5.94 26.21 -12.53
C THR A 37 -5.53 25.30 -11.37
N GLY A 38 -4.35 25.53 -10.81
CA GLY A 38 -3.95 24.91 -9.54
C GLY A 38 -4.73 25.52 -8.37
N ARG A 39 -4.86 24.79 -7.26
CA ARG A 39 -5.48 25.33 -6.04
C ARG A 39 -4.66 25.04 -4.80
N THR A 40 -4.41 26.07 -3.99
CA THR A 40 -3.82 25.95 -2.65
C THR A 40 -4.80 26.59 -1.66
N HIS A 41 -5.02 25.96 -0.51
CA HIS A 41 -6.06 26.39 0.45
C HIS A 41 -7.47 26.52 -0.18
N LEU A 42 -7.76 25.71 -1.21
CA LEU A 42 -8.97 25.78 -2.04
C LEU A 42 -9.18 27.11 -2.80
N GLN A 43 -8.17 27.98 -2.86
CA GLN A 43 -8.19 29.22 -3.63
C GLN A 43 -7.49 29.04 -4.98
N ASP A 44 -7.84 29.87 -5.96
CA ASP A 44 -7.19 29.87 -7.27
C ASP A 44 -5.70 30.20 -7.16
N ALA A 45 -4.87 29.46 -7.90
CA ALA A 45 -3.42 29.61 -7.94
C ALA A 45 -2.90 29.62 -9.39
N THR A 46 -1.59 29.41 -9.58
CA THR A 46 -1.00 29.39 -10.92
C THR A 46 -1.41 28.13 -11.71
N PRO A 47 -1.38 28.20 -13.05
CA PRO A 47 -1.71 27.05 -13.88
C PRO A 47 -0.77 25.85 -13.66
N ILE A 48 -1.33 24.65 -13.77
CA ILE A 48 -0.63 23.36 -13.80
C ILE A 48 -1.16 22.51 -14.96
N ARG A 49 -0.50 21.39 -15.26
CA ARG A 49 -1.09 20.35 -16.12
C ARG A 49 -1.85 19.34 -15.26
N LEU A 50 -3.03 18.91 -15.70
CA LEU A 50 -3.79 17.87 -15.01
C LEU A 50 -2.99 16.56 -14.93
N GLY A 51 -2.20 16.25 -15.96
CA GLY A 51 -1.26 15.13 -15.93
C GLY A 51 -0.20 15.23 -14.81
N GLN A 52 0.32 16.44 -14.50
CA GLN A 52 1.27 16.62 -13.38
C GLN A 52 0.63 16.28 -12.03
N GLU A 53 -0.64 16.65 -11.84
CA GLU A 53 -1.40 16.33 -10.65
C GLU A 53 -1.59 14.81 -10.49
N PHE A 54 -1.97 14.12 -11.57
CA PHE A 54 -2.10 12.65 -11.59
C PHE A 54 -0.76 11.92 -11.42
N LEU A 55 0.34 12.47 -11.95
CA LEU A 55 1.69 11.94 -11.73
C LEU A 55 2.05 11.99 -10.24
N GLY A 56 1.67 13.07 -9.56
CA GLY A 56 1.79 13.19 -8.11
C GLY A 56 1.02 12.10 -7.36
N TYR A 57 -0.15 11.70 -7.85
CA TYR A 57 -0.91 10.59 -7.27
C TYR A 57 -0.17 9.26 -7.47
N ALA A 58 0.32 8.97 -8.68
CA ALA A 58 1.12 7.78 -8.95
C ALA A 58 2.35 7.71 -8.02
N GLY A 59 3.04 8.84 -7.81
CA GLY A 59 4.17 8.92 -6.89
C GLY A 59 3.82 8.57 -5.42
N GLN A 60 2.58 8.85 -4.98
CA GLN A 60 2.12 8.40 -3.65
C GLN A 60 2.08 6.87 -3.56
N PHE A 61 1.60 6.19 -4.61
CA PHE A 61 1.51 4.73 -4.66
C PHE A 61 2.87 4.07 -4.85
N GLU A 62 3.78 4.68 -5.63
CA GLU A 62 5.17 4.22 -5.73
C GLU A 62 5.86 4.23 -4.36
N LEU A 63 5.71 5.32 -3.60
CA LEU A 63 6.24 5.39 -2.23
C LEU A 63 5.50 4.44 -1.27
N GLY A 64 4.21 4.18 -1.50
CA GLY A 64 3.44 3.17 -0.79
C GLY A 64 4.02 1.76 -1.00
N ARG A 65 4.30 1.40 -2.26
CA ARG A 65 4.93 0.14 -2.65
C ARG A 65 6.30 -0.04 -2.00
N ARG A 66 7.11 1.03 -1.92
CA ARG A 66 8.39 1.01 -1.20
C ARG A 66 8.22 0.72 0.29
N ARG A 67 7.20 1.28 0.94
CA ARG A 67 6.90 0.99 2.36
C ARG A 67 6.47 -0.44 2.58
N LEU A 68 5.67 -1.01 1.68
CA LEU A 68 5.28 -2.42 1.75
C LEU A 68 6.48 -3.35 1.62
N ARG A 69 7.43 -3.04 0.75
CA ARG A 69 8.69 -3.80 0.67
C ARG A 69 9.46 -3.77 1.98
N GLY A 70 9.57 -2.62 2.64
CA GLY A 70 10.17 -2.54 3.98
C GLY A 70 9.43 -3.40 5.02
N ALA A 71 8.09 -3.40 4.99
CA ALA A 71 7.30 -4.26 5.86
C ALA A 71 7.53 -5.75 5.60
N ILE A 72 7.68 -6.17 4.34
CA ILE A 72 8.02 -7.55 3.96
C ILE A 72 9.36 -7.95 4.57
N GLU A 73 10.38 -7.10 4.48
CA GLU A 73 11.71 -7.37 5.05
C GLU A 73 11.69 -7.56 6.57
N GLU A 74 10.84 -6.85 7.29
CA GLU A 74 10.71 -7.02 8.75
C GLU A 74 9.83 -8.23 9.13
N LEU A 75 8.81 -8.54 8.33
CA LEU A 75 7.89 -9.63 8.63
C LEU A 75 8.47 -11.01 8.28
N ARG A 76 9.39 -11.11 7.32
CA ARG A 76 9.96 -12.40 6.87
C ARG A 76 10.79 -13.10 7.94
N GLU A 77 11.29 -12.38 8.93
CA GLU A 77 11.97 -12.96 10.08
C GLU A 77 10.93 -13.46 11.11
N ILE A 78 10.99 -14.75 11.45
CA ILE A 78 10.03 -15.39 12.34
C ILE A 78 10.70 -15.97 13.60
N ALA A 79 9.96 -15.97 14.72
CA ALA A 79 10.41 -16.49 16.01
C ALA A 79 10.47 -18.03 16.10
N LEU A 80 10.24 -18.74 15.00
CA LEU A 80 10.25 -20.20 14.98
C LEU A 80 11.63 -20.71 15.41
N GLY A 81 11.68 -21.73 16.25
CA GLY A 81 12.93 -22.25 16.82
C GLY A 81 13.25 -21.72 18.22
N GLY A 82 12.72 -20.56 18.61
CA GLY A 82 12.93 -20.01 19.96
C GLY A 82 12.24 -20.80 21.10
N THR A 83 11.25 -21.63 20.77
CA THR A 83 10.46 -22.48 21.69
C THR A 83 9.74 -21.67 22.78
N ALA A 84 9.86 -22.03 24.06
CA ALA A 84 9.08 -21.42 25.14
C ALA A 84 9.48 -19.96 25.43
N VAL A 85 10.79 -19.67 25.42
CA VAL A 85 11.32 -18.39 25.95
C VAL A 85 12.49 -17.81 25.13
N GLY A 86 12.78 -18.35 23.95
CA GLY A 86 13.83 -17.86 23.06
C GLY A 86 15.17 -18.58 23.14
N THR A 87 15.27 -19.61 23.99
CA THR A 87 16.50 -20.41 24.16
C THR A 87 16.64 -21.54 23.15
N GLY A 88 15.56 -21.92 22.48
CA GLY A 88 15.52 -23.12 21.64
C GLY A 88 15.58 -24.44 22.42
N ILE A 89 15.29 -24.44 23.72
CA ILE A 89 15.30 -25.68 24.51
C ILE A 89 14.29 -26.70 23.93
N ASN A 90 14.71 -27.97 23.84
CA ASN A 90 13.93 -29.06 23.26
C ASN A 90 13.63 -28.92 21.74
N THR A 91 14.39 -28.10 21.00
CA THR A 91 14.35 -28.07 19.53
C THR A 91 15.61 -28.69 18.91
N HIS A 92 15.49 -29.24 17.71
CA HIS A 92 16.66 -29.66 16.95
C HIS A 92 17.38 -28.42 16.38
N PRO A 93 18.73 -28.34 16.38
CA PRO A 93 19.45 -27.14 15.89
C PRO A 93 19.11 -26.74 14.44
N GLU A 94 18.72 -27.70 13.60
CA GLU A 94 18.34 -27.44 12.20
C GLU A 94 16.84 -27.20 12.00
N PHE A 95 16.02 -27.32 13.05
CA PHE A 95 14.56 -27.33 12.93
C PHE A 95 14.03 -26.06 12.26
N SER A 96 14.38 -24.89 12.79
CA SER A 96 13.84 -23.63 12.30
C SER A 96 14.29 -23.34 10.87
N LYS A 97 15.60 -23.44 10.61
CA LYS A 97 16.17 -23.31 9.26
C LYS A 97 15.43 -24.17 8.22
N ARG A 98 15.26 -25.47 8.48
CA ARG A 98 14.58 -26.38 7.52
C ARG A 98 13.12 -26.03 7.31
N VAL A 99 12.41 -25.61 8.36
CA VAL A 99 11.01 -25.20 8.23
C VAL A 99 10.90 -23.89 7.46
N CYS A 100 11.79 -22.91 7.71
CA CYS A 100 11.84 -21.67 6.95
C CYS A 100 12.14 -21.90 5.46
N GLU A 101 13.06 -22.83 5.14
CA GLU A 101 13.32 -23.25 3.75
C GLU A 101 12.05 -23.81 3.09
N LEU A 102 11.37 -24.77 3.73
CA LEU A 102 10.12 -25.34 3.21
C LEU A 102 9.01 -24.30 3.05
N LEU A 103 8.85 -23.41 4.03
CA LEU A 103 7.85 -22.36 3.95
C LEU A 103 8.19 -21.37 2.82
N SER A 104 9.46 -21.05 2.61
CA SER A 104 9.86 -20.17 1.51
C SER A 104 9.54 -20.78 0.15
N GLU A 105 9.82 -22.08 -0.01
CA GLU A 105 9.47 -22.84 -1.22
C GLU A 105 7.96 -22.86 -1.49
N TRP A 106 7.14 -22.99 -0.44
CA TRP A 106 5.69 -23.10 -0.60
C TRP A 106 5.00 -21.78 -0.93
N ASN A 107 5.58 -20.65 -0.52
CA ASN A 107 4.91 -19.34 -0.61
C ASN A 107 5.54 -18.41 -1.66
N ASP A 108 6.62 -18.80 -2.34
CA ASP A 108 7.33 -17.99 -3.35
C ASP A 108 7.86 -16.64 -2.79
N PHE A 109 8.14 -16.59 -1.50
CA PHE A 109 8.82 -15.48 -0.84
C PHE A 109 9.73 -15.97 0.29
N GLU A 110 10.82 -15.26 0.54
CA GLU A 110 11.81 -15.64 1.54
C GLU A 110 11.25 -15.52 2.97
N ILE A 111 11.51 -16.54 3.78
CA ILE A 111 11.23 -16.59 5.22
C ILE A 111 12.52 -17.02 5.92
N ALA A 112 12.85 -16.34 7.01
CA ALA A 112 14.08 -16.59 7.75
C ALA A 112 13.79 -16.77 9.26
N GLU A 113 14.64 -17.56 9.90
CA GLU A 113 14.69 -17.59 11.36
C GLU A 113 15.21 -16.25 11.89
N SER A 114 14.58 -15.70 12.93
CA SER A 114 15.08 -14.49 13.56
C SER A 114 16.45 -14.73 14.21
N PRO A 115 17.44 -13.82 14.03
CA PRO A 115 18.73 -13.92 14.71
C PRO A 115 18.63 -13.64 16.22
N HIS A 116 17.47 -13.16 16.70
CA HIS A 116 17.26 -12.69 18.07
C HIS A 116 15.92 -13.16 18.65
N HIS A 117 15.83 -14.44 19.02
CA HIS A 117 14.59 -15.04 19.53
C HIS A 117 13.97 -14.35 20.74
N PHE A 118 14.75 -13.84 21.68
CA PHE A 118 14.20 -13.09 22.82
C PHE A 118 13.46 -11.82 22.40
N GLN A 119 13.95 -11.14 21.36
CA GLN A 119 13.26 -9.99 20.79
C GLN A 119 12.00 -10.44 20.03
N ALA A 120 12.14 -11.43 19.13
CA ALA A 120 11.05 -11.92 18.32
C ALA A 120 9.89 -12.55 19.12
N GLN A 121 10.16 -13.04 20.33
CA GLN A 121 9.14 -13.56 21.26
C GLN A 121 8.69 -12.54 22.32
N GLY A 122 9.50 -11.51 22.59
CA GLY A 122 9.20 -10.49 23.58
C GLY A 122 8.28 -9.39 23.07
N THR A 123 8.30 -9.10 21.77
CA THR A 123 7.50 -8.04 21.13
C THR A 123 7.00 -8.45 19.75
N ILE A 124 6.19 -7.58 19.13
CA ILE A 124 5.65 -7.75 17.77
C ILE A 124 5.90 -6.49 16.92
N ASP A 125 7.07 -5.88 17.10
CA ASP A 125 7.39 -4.55 16.57
C ASP A 125 7.28 -4.47 15.04
N SER A 126 7.63 -5.55 14.32
CA SER A 126 7.48 -5.65 12.86
C SER A 126 6.01 -5.54 12.42
N VAL A 127 5.08 -6.11 13.20
CA VAL A 127 3.63 -6.00 12.95
C VAL A 127 3.15 -4.57 13.22
N VAL A 128 3.67 -3.92 14.27
CA VAL A 128 3.37 -2.51 14.57
C VAL A 128 3.88 -1.58 13.47
N ALA A 129 5.12 -1.77 13.01
CA ALA A 129 5.72 -1.03 11.91
C ALA A 129 4.93 -1.21 10.60
N THR A 130 4.54 -2.45 10.30
CA THR A 130 3.65 -2.77 9.17
C THR A 130 2.34 -1.99 9.27
N SER A 131 1.70 -1.97 10.44
CA SER A 131 0.47 -1.18 10.64
C SER A 131 0.70 0.32 10.40
N GLY A 132 1.88 0.86 10.75
CA GLY A 132 2.24 2.25 10.46
C GLY A 132 2.41 2.52 8.96
N ALA A 133 3.04 1.59 8.24
CA ALA A 133 3.15 1.64 6.78
C ALA A 133 1.77 1.65 6.11
N LEU A 134 0.88 0.74 6.53
CA LEU A 134 -0.50 0.66 6.03
C LEU A 134 -1.29 1.94 6.32
N LYS A 135 -1.17 2.50 7.53
CA LYS A 135 -1.81 3.78 7.88
C LYS A 135 -1.31 4.92 6.98
N THR A 136 -0.02 4.94 6.66
CA THR A 136 0.55 5.95 5.75
C THR A 136 -0.04 5.82 4.34
N ILE A 137 -0.15 4.59 3.82
CA ILE A 137 -0.77 4.32 2.51
C ILE A 137 -2.24 4.73 2.52
N ALA A 138 -2.98 4.45 3.59
CA ALA A 138 -4.38 4.83 3.72
C ALA A 138 -4.59 6.36 3.65
N VAL A 139 -3.69 7.16 4.22
CA VAL A 139 -3.71 8.62 4.10
C VAL A 139 -3.51 9.05 2.64
N SER A 140 -2.55 8.44 1.94
CA SER A 140 -2.32 8.70 0.52
C SER A 140 -3.55 8.36 -0.34
N VAL A 141 -4.16 7.19 -0.13
CA VAL A 141 -5.39 6.77 -0.83
C VAL A 141 -6.53 7.75 -0.56
N THR A 142 -6.72 8.14 0.70
CA THR A 142 -7.76 9.09 1.11
C THR A 142 -7.58 10.43 0.41
N LYS A 143 -6.35 10.92 0.31
CA LYS A 143 -6.04 12.16 -0.41
C LYS A 143 -6.43 12.05 -1.88
N VAL A 144 -5.96 11.01 -2.58
CA VAL A 144 -6.23 10.82 -4.01
C VAL A 144 -7.73 10.67 -4.28
N ALA A 145 -8.43 9.86 -3.48
CA ALA A 145 -9.88 9.69 -3.61
C ALA A 145 -10.64 11.00 -3.36
N ASN A 146 -10.21 11.80 -2.38
CA ASN A 146 -10.79 13.12 -2.10
C ASN A 146 -10.60 14.09 -3.26
N ASP A 147 -9.42 14.14 -3.87
CA ASP A 147 -9.20 15.01 -5.02
C ASP A 147 -10.10 14.57 -6.19
N ILE A 148 -10.12 13.29 -6.54
CA ILE A 148 -10.91 12.76 -7.65
C ILE A 148 -12.41 13.11 -7.48
N ARG A 149 -12.99 12.94 -6.29
CA ARG A 149 -14.41 13.29 -6.06
C ARG A 149 -14.67 14.79 -6.12
N TRP A 150 -13.71 15.64 -5.72
CA TRP A 150 -13.86 17.09 -5.80
C TRP A 150 -13.75 17.56 -7.25
N LEU A 151 -12.75 17.06 -7.99
CA LEU A 151 -12.58 17.35 -9.41
C LEU A 151 -13.81 16.92 -10.22
N GLY A 152 -14.40 15.77 -9.89
CA GLY A 152 -15.63 15.26 -10.51
C GLY A 152 -16.94 15.80 -9.91
N SER A 153 -16.91 16.75 -8.98
CA SER A 153 -18.12 17.30 -8.38
C SER A 153 -18.93 18.13 -9.40
N GLY A 154 -20.24 17.94 -9.45
CA GLY A 154 -21.09 18.53 -10.49
C GLY A 154 -22.53 18.00 -10.48
N PRO A 155 -23.26 18.04 -11.60
CA PRO A 155 -22.80 18.45 -12.93
C PRO A 155 -22.77 19.97 -13.16
N ARG A 156 -23.37 20.80 -12.29
CA ARG A 156 -23.45 22.26 -12.48
C ARG A 156 -22.93 23.11 -11.31
N ALA A 157 -23.03 22.60 -10.09
CA ALA A 157 -22.73 23.36 -8.86
C ALA A 157 -21.46 22.86 -8.16
N GLY A 158 -20.47 22.39 -8.93
CA GLY A 158 -19.19 21.88 -8.44
C GLY A 158 -18.02 22.36 -9.29
N LEU A 159 -16.89 21.66 -9.25
CA LEU A 159 -15.72 21.98 -10.07
C LEU A 159 -15.87 21.49 -11.52
N GLY A 160 -16.39 20.28 -11.72
CA GLY A 160 -16.65 19.71 -13.05
C GLY A 160 -15.42 19.59 -13.95
N GLU A 161 -14.23 19.36 -13.38
CA GLU A 161 -12.97 19.32 -14.13
C GLU A 161 -12.69 17.97 -14.78
N ILE A 162 -13.25 16.89 -14.22
CA ILE A 162 -13.16 15.53 -14.78
C ILE A 162 -14.53 14.87 -14.77
N GLU A 163 -14.73 13.91 -15.66
CA GLU A 163 -15.91 13.06 -15.68
C GLU A 163 -15.56 11.67 -15.14
N LEU A 164 -16.40 11.16 -14.23
CA LEU A 164 -16.23 9.84 -13.64
C LEU A 164 -17.21 8.84 -14.28
N PRO A 165 -16.81 7.59 -14.52
CA PRO A 165 -17.71 6.57 -15.04
C PRO A 165 -18.93 6.37 -14.11
N ALA A 166 -20.13 6.39 -14.68
CA ALA A 166 -21.34 6.03 -13.97
C ALA A 166 -21.37 4.51 -13.75
N VAL A 167 -21.27 4.06 -12.49
CA VAL A 167 -21.23 2.62 -12.14
C VAL A 167 -22.55 2.09 -11.60
N GLN A 168 -23.43 2.96 -11.10
CA GLN A 168 -24.75 2.61 -10.58
C GLN A 168 -25.68 3.84 -10.55
N PRO A 169 -27.02 3.67 -10.55
CA PRO A 169 -27.95 4.78 -10.33
C PRO A 169 -27.67 5.46 -8.99
N GLY A 170 -27.40 6.77 -9.02
CA GLY A 170 -27.12 7.55 -7.80
C GLY A 170 -28.37 7.91 -7.03
N SER A 171 -29.50 8.10 -7.73
CA SER A 171 -30.80 8.38 -7.16
C SER A 171 -31.88 7.82 -8.07
N SER A 172 -33.03 7.44 -7.52
CA SER A 172 -34.17 6.94 -8.30
C SER A 172 -34.88 8.02 -9.12
N ILE A 173 -34.63 9.31 -8.81
CA ILE A 173 -35.32 10.46 -9.42
C ILE A 173 -34.39 11.38 -10.21
N MET A 174 -33.12 11.46 -9.82
CA MET A 174 -32.15 12.34 -10.47
C MET A 174 -31.38 11.53 -11.51
N PRO A 175 -31.43 11.93 -12.80
CA PRO A 175 -30.72 11.26 -13.88
C PRO A 175 -29.20 11.33 -13.69
#